data_AF-A0A842UXS9-F1
#
_entry.id   AF-A0A842UXS9-F1
#
_cell.length_a   1.000
_cell.length_b   1.000
_cell.length_c   1.000
_cell.angle_alpha   90.00
_cell.angle_beta   90.00
_cell.angle_gamma   90.00
#
_symmetry.space_group_name_H-M   'P 1'
#
loop_
_entity.id
_entity.type
_entity.pdbx_description
1 polymer ?
#
loop_
_entity_poly.entity_id
_entity_poly.type
_entity_poly.pdbx_seq_one_letter_code
_entity_poly.pdbx_strand_id
1 'polypeptide(L)' 'MLKCEKCSAYTMKEKCKCGGKAVTVVPAKYSPQDRYAEYRRKAKGLV' A
#
# COMPACT_ATOMS: atom_id res chain seq x y z
N MET A 1 -9.49 7.23 -0.91
CA MET A 1 -10.30 6.11 -0.40
C MET A 1 -9.37 5.06 0.17
N LEU A 2 -9.65 4.61 1.40
CA LEU A 2 -8.91 3.52 2.03
C LEU A 2 -9.72 2.23 1.88
N LYS A 3 -9.04 1.11 1.67
CA LYS A 3 -9.64 -0.22 1.67
C LYS A 3 -9.05 -1.03 2.80
N CYS A 4 -9.90 -1.72 3.53
CA CYS A 4 -9.44 -2.62 4.58
C CYS A 4 -8.79 -3.85 3.98
N GLU A 5 -7.58 -4.20 4.44
CA GLU A 5 -6.87 -5.40 3.99
C GLU A 5 -7.54 -6.70 4.46
N LYS A 6 -8.32 -6.65 5.55
CA LYS A 6 -8.99 -7.84 6.11
C LYS A 6 -10.34 -8.16 5.47
N CYS A 7 -11.21 -7.16 5.33
CA CYS A 7 -12.60 -7.35 4.87
C CYS A 7 -12.90 -6.71 3.51
N SER A 8 -11.91 -6.07 2.86
CA SER A 8 -12.08 -5.38 1.58
C SER A 8 -13.10 -4.25 1.54
N ALA A 9 -13.68 -3.84 2.68
CA ALA A 9 -14.60 -2.71 2.75
C ALA A 9 -13.86 -1.38 2.57
N TYR A 10 -14.51 -0.45 1.87
CA TYR A 10 -14.03 0.92 1.73
C TYR A 10 -14.38 1.74 2.97
N THR A 11 -13.42 2.56 3.41
CA THR A 11 -13.59 3.45 4.57
C THR A 11 -12.80 4.73 4.37
N MET A 12 -13.19 5.79 5.07
CA MET A 12 -12.42 7.03 5.19
C MET A 12 -11.59 7.08 6.48
N LYS A 13 -11.73 6.07 7.35
CA LYS A 13 -11.01 5.95 8.62
C LYS A 13 -9.84 4.98 8.48
N GLU A 14 -8.73 5.25 9.16
CA GLU A 14 -7.54 4.38 9.19
C GLU A 14 -7.83 2.99 9.80
N LYS A 15 -8.74 2.94 10.78
CA LYS A 15 -9.21 1.70 11.39
C LYS A 15 -10.57 1.32 10.81
N CYS A 16 -10.64 0.12 10.24
CA CYS A 16 -11.90 -0.46 9.80
C CYS A 16 -12.68 -1.01 11.01
N LYS A 17 -14.03 -1.08 10.90
CA LYS A 17 -14.91 -1.64 11.94
C LYS A 17 -14.59 -3.10 12.29
N CYS A 18 -14.00 -3.86 11.36
CA CYS A 18 -13.56 -5.24 11.59
C CYS A 18 -12.21 -5.35 12.36
N GLY A 19 -11.60 -4.24 12.78
CA GLY A 19 -10.28 -4.25 13.42
C GLY A 19 -9.10 -4.43 12.46
N GLY A 20 -9.34 -4.31 11.15
CA GLY A 20 -8.28 -4.27 10.13
C GLY A 20 -7.77 -2.85 9.88
N LYS A 21 -6.51 -2.74 9.45
CA LYS A 21 -5.97 -1.48 8.94
C LYS A 21 -6.54 -1.20 7.56
N ALA A 22 -6.92 0.05 7.32
CA ALA A 22 -7.37 0.52 6.03
C ALA A 22 -6.23 1.23 5.33
N VAL A 23 -5.83 0.72 4.17
CA VAL A 23 -4.70 1.21 3.39
C VAL A 23 -5.18 1.93 2.13
N THR A 24 -4.36 2.84 1.63
CA THR A 24 -4.66 3.58 0.40
C THR A 24 -4.71 2.62 -0.78
N VAL A 25 -5.83 2.63 -1.50
CA VAL A 25 -6.05 1.76 -2.67
C VAL A 25 -5.25 2.22 -3.88
N VAL A 26 -4.98 3.51 -3.95
CA VAL A 26 -4.24 4.11 -5.05
C VAL A 26 -2.79 3.63 -4.96
N PRO A 27 -2.24 3.04 -6.04
CA PRO A 27 -0.84 2.62 -6.05
C PRO A 27 0.09 3.82 -5.91
N ALA A 28 1.34 3.56 -5.50
CA ALA A 28 2.37 4.59 -5.50
C ALA A 28 2.56 5.15 -6.93
N LYS A 29 2.80 6.46 -7.03
CA LYS A 29 3.07 7.12 -8.32
C LYS A 29 4.33 6.52 -8.95
N TYR A 30 4.26 6.24 -10.25
CA TYR A 30 5.42 5.80 -11.03
C TYR A 30 6.35 6.97 -11.36
N SER A 31 7.66 6.75 -11.30
CA SER A 31 8.69 7.70 -11.73
C SER A 31 9.70 6.96 -12.61
N PRO A 32 10.01 7.46 -13.82
CA PRO A 32 11.01 6.82 -14.68
C PRO A 32 12.42 6.79 -14.08
N GLN A 33 12.80 7.81 -13.31
CA GLN A 33 14.13 7.90 -12.71
C GLN A 33 14.29 7.06 -11.43
N ASP A 34 13.18 6.71 -10.76
CA ASP A 34 13.09 5.88 -9.55
C ASP A 34 14.41 5.68 -8.76
N ARG A 35 14.84 6.73 -8.06
CA ARG A 35 16.11 6.76 -7.32
C ARG A 35 16.25 5.65 -6.26
N TYR A 36 15.14 5.06 -5.82
CA TYR A 36 15.10 4.00 -4.81
C TYR A 36 14.81 2.62 -5.40
N ALA A 37 14.92 2.45 -6.72
CA ALA A 37 14.64 1.18 -7.40
C ALA A 37 15.47 0.02 -6.82
N GLU A 38 16.76 0.23 -6.57
CA GLU A 38 17.65 -0.80 -6.02
C GLU A 38 17.22 -1.25 -4.63
N TYR A 39 16.97 -0.31 -3.72
CA TYR A 39 16.48 -0.60 -2.37
C TYR A 39 15.14 -1.34 -2.41
N ARG A 40 14.22 -0.93 -3.30
CA ARG A 40 12.93 -1.59 -3.44
C ARG A 40 13.05 -3.03 -3.97
N ARG A 41 13.99 -3.30 -4.89
CA ARG A 41 14.25 -4.67 -5.39
C ARG A 41 14.86 -5.54 -4.31
N LYS A 42 15.84 -5.03 -3.56
CA LYS A 42 16.47 -5.74 -2.42
C LYS A 42 15.44 -6.06 -1.32
N ALA A 43 14.59 -5.10 -0.96
CA ALA A 43 13.52 -5.31 0.03
C ALA A 43 12.48 -6.37 -0.41
N LYS A 44 12.33 -6.61 -1.71
CA LYS A 44 11.49 -7.67 -2.28
C LYS A 44 12.23 -9.00 -2.48
N GLY A 45 13.54 -9.06 -2.23
CA GLY A 45 14.38 -10.24 -2.47
C GLY A 45 14.61 -10.56 -3.95
N LEU A 46 14.51 -9.56 -4.83
CA LEU A 46 14.65 -9.73 -6.28
C LEU A 46 16.10 -9.58 -6.78
N VAL A 47 17.06 -9.46 -5.86
CA VAL A 47 18.52 -9.40 -6.06
C VAL A 47 19.17 -10.03 -4.85
#